data_AF-A0A183VAL6-F1
#
_entry.id   AF-A0A183VAL6-F1
#
_cell.length_a   1.000
_cell.length_b   1.000
_cell.length_c   1.000
_cell.angle_alpha   90.00
_cell.angle_beta   90.00
_cell.angle_gamma   90.00
#
_symmetry.space_group_name_H-M   'P 1'
#
loop_
_entity.id
_entity.type
_entity.pdbx_description
1 polymer ?
#
loop_
_entity_poly.entity_id
_entity_poly.type
_entity_poly.pdbx_seq_one_letter_code
_entity_poly.pdbx_strand_id
1 'polypeptide(L)'
;MVLVHRVGPSVYTVSELVARSARKMAPFVSTGDVFLRGPADYIVLAVSFSNIYTATRIDLVAAVHSARPLYAEEVRFPANVITDSLIEMALKEGYIHKTLEGVVARYISDDFCGHLLIVDNLHENKYLHVSVLYFLLAAMHFYVV
;
A
#
# COMPACT_ATOMS: atom_id res chain seq x y z
N MET A 1 -3.59 -8.42 -4.15
CA MET A 1 -3.70 -8.02 -2.73
C MET A 1 -4.81 -7.01 -2.63
N VAL A 2 -5.55 -6.96 -1.52
CA VAL A 2 -6.57 -5.94 -1.27
C VAL A 2 -6.15 -5.12 -0.06
N LEU A 3 -6.21 -3.80 -0.17
CA LEU A 3 -5.97 -2.85 0.92
C LEU A 3 -7.24 -2.03 1.16
N VAL A 4 -7.58 -1.82 2.42
CA VAL A 4 -8.74 -1.02 2.82
C VAL A 4 -8.21 0.19 3.57
N HIS A 5 -8.44 1.37 3.03
CA HIS A 5 -8.04 2.63 3.63
C HIS A 5 -9.26 3.46 4.03
N ARG A 6 -9.10 4.35 5.00
CA ARG A 6 -10.00 5.48 5.15
C ARG A 6 -9.78 6.50 4.03
N VAL A 7 -10.84 7.14 3.56
CA VAL A 7 -10.72 8.29 2.64
C VAL A 7 -9.93 9.39 3.35
N GLY A 8 -8.93 9.94 2.65
CA GLY A 8 -8.09 11.03 3.14
C GLY A 8 -8.78 12.39 3.07
N PRO A 9 -8.04 13.48 3.34
CA PRO A 9 -8.58 14.85 3.33
C PRO A 9 -9.16 15.26 1.97
N SER A 10 -8.70 14.63 0.89
CA SER A 10 -9.28 14.74 -0.43
C SER A 10 -9.90 13.41 -0.87
N VAL A 11 -10.95 13.48 -1.68
CA VAL A 11 -11.74 12.33 -2.15
C VAL A 11 -10.89 11.29 -2.90
N TYR A 12 -9.71 11.68 -3.41
CA TYR A 12 -8.81 10.81 -4.17
C TYR A 12 -7.53 10.44 -3.43
N THR A 13 -7.46 10.69 -2.13
CA THR A 13 -6.29 10.34 -1.31
C THR A 13 -6.63 9.21 -0.36
N VAL A 14 -5.69 8.28 -0.19
CA VAL A 14 -5.73 7.31 0.89
C VAL A 14 -5.20 7.93 2.18
N SER A 15 -5.70 7.44 3.31
CA SER A 15 -5.15 7.74 4.63
C SER A 15 -4.86 6.44 5.37
N GLU A 16 -5.27 6.33 6.64
CA GLU A 16 -5.03 5.18 7.50
C GLU A 16 -5.37 3.86 6.79
N LEU A 17 -4.39 2.97 6.69
CA LEU A 17 -4.61 1.57 6.33
C LEU A 17 -5.42 0.89 7.44
N VAL A 18 -6.65 0.48 7.17
CA VAL A 18 -7.54 -0.18 8.15
C VAL A 18 -7.28 -1.68 8.19
N ALA A 19 -7.18 -2.29 7.01
CA ALA A 19 -6.95 -3.72 6.85
C ALA A 19 -6.28 -4.00 5.52
N ARG A 20 -5.59 -5.14 5.42
CA ARG A 20 -5.11 -5.68 4.15
C ARG A 20 -5.29 -7.19 4.10
N SER A 21 -5.36 -7.71 2.89
CA SER A 21 -5.16 -9.14 2.67
C SER A 21 -3.66 -9.46 2.73
N ALA A 22 -3.34 -10.74 2.90
CA ALA A 22 -2.02 -11.22 2.50
C ALA A 22 -1.82 -11.00 0.97
N ARG A 23 -0.59 -10.69 0.55
CA ARG A 23 -0.18 -10.81 -0.85
C ARG A 23 0.21 -12.26 -1.10
N LYS A 24 -0.50 -12.92 -2.00
CA LYS A 24 -0.29 -14.32 -2.40
C LYS A 24 -0.46 -14.42 -3.92
N MET A 25 0.25 -15.35 -4.55
CA MET A 25 -0.01 -15.75 -5.93
C MET A 25 -1.21 -16.70 -5.98
N ALA A 26 -2.40 -16.14 -5.78
CA ALA A 26 -3.65 -16.88 -5.69
C ALA A 26 -4.77 -16.15 -6.44
N PRO A 27 -5.79 -16.87 -6.95
CA PRO A 27 -6.90 -16.27 -7.67
C PRO A 27 -7.80 -15.41 -6.76
N PHE A 28 -7.79 -15.69 -5.45
CA PHE A 28 -8.60 -14.97 -4.47
C PHE A 28 -7.75 -14.58 -3.27
N VAL A 29 -8.04 -13.39 -2.74
CA VAL A 29 -7.50 -12.89 -1.48
C VAL A 29 -8.62 -12.24 -0.70
N SER A 30 -8.53 -12.29 0.63
CA SER A 30 -9.52 -11.70 1.54
C SER A 30 -8.81 -11.00 2.69
N THR A 31 -9.44 -9.94 3.20
CA THR A 31 -9.05 -9.27 4.44
C THR A 31 -9.55 -10.02 5.67
N GLY A 32 -10.34 -11.09 5.49
CA GLY A 32 -11.12 -11.69 6.57
C GLY A 32 -12.19 -10.73 7.08
N ASP A 33 -12.61 -10.92 8.33
CA ASP A 33 -13.55 -10.03 8.99
C ASP A 33 -12.87 -8.72 9.40
N VAL A 34 -13.43 -7.59 8.95
CA VAL A 34 -12.92 -6.26 9.25
C VAL A 34 -14.01 -5.44 9.92
N PHE A 35 -13.71 -4.93 11.12
CA PHE A 35 -14.60 -4.05 11.87
C PHE A 35 -14.38 -2.59 11.48
N LEU A 36 -15.16 -2.12 10.50
CA LEU A 36 -15.19 -0.72 10.11
C LEU A 36 -15.90 0.13 11.18
N ARG A 37 -15.38 1.34 11.45
CA ARG A 37 -15.81 2.21 12.54
C ARG A 37 -16.61 3.40 12.02
N GLY A 38 -17.85 3.53 12.51
CA GLY A 38 -18.73 4.68 12.29
C GLY A 38 -19.39 4.71 10.91
N PRO A 39 -20.24 5.72 10.62
CA PRO A 39 -20.56 6.11 9.26
C PRO A 39 -19.34 6.83 8.67
N ALA A 40 -18.61 6.17 7.78
CA ALA A 40 -17.40 6.70 7.16
C ALA A 40 -17.18 6.07 5.79
N ASP A 41 -16.45 6.80 4.95
CA ASP A 41 -16.08 6.34 3.62
C ASP A 41 -14.73 5.62 3.64
N TYR A 42 -14.68 4.54 2.87
CA TYR A 42 -13.52 3.66 2.78
C TYR A 42 -13.14 3.43 1.32
N ILE A 43 -11.85 3.35 1.06
CA ILE A 43 -11.29 3.03 -0.24
C ILE A 43 -10.82 1.59 -0.21
N VAL A 44 -11.31 0.78 -1.13
CA VAL A 44 -10.84 -0.59 -1.36
C VAL A 44 -9.92 -0.59 -2.59
N LEU A 45 -8.62 -0.80 -2.38
CA LEU A 45 -7.63 -0.90 -3.44
C LEU A 45 -7.29 -2.36 -3.72
N ALA A 46 -7.66 -2.84 -4.89
CA ALA A 46 -7.23 -4.14 -5.40
C ALA A 46 -5.97 -3.95 -6.26
N VAL A 47 -4.82 -4.42 -5.76
CA VAL A 47 -3.51 -4.19 -6.40
C VAL A 47 -2.88 -5.52 -6.83
N SER A 48 -2.43 -5.54 -8.08
CA SER A 48 -1.49 -6.54 -8.61
C SER A 48 -0.13 -5.88 -8.86
N PHE A 49 0.89 -6.35 -8.15
CA PHE A 49 2.26 -5.88 -8.35
C PHE A 49 2.83 -6.30 -9.71
N SER A 50 2.32 -7.37 -10.31
CA SER A 50 2.74 -7.82 -11.64
C SER A 50 2.28 -6.87 -12.76
N ASN A 51 1.27 -6.04 -12.49
CA ASN A 51 0.66 -5.15 -13.49
C ASN A 51 0.74 -3.68 -13.11
N ILE A 52 1.42 -3.35 -11.99
CA ILE A 52 1.45 -2.00 -11.43
C ILE A 52 2.01 -0.97 -12.42
N TYR A 53 2.84 -1.40 -13.37
CA TYR A 53 3.45 -0.54 -14.40
C TYR A 53 2.91 -0.76 -15.82
N THR A 54 2.09 -1.79 -16.08
CA THR A 54 1.73 -2.17 -17.45
C THR A 54 0.49 -1.47 -18.00
N ALA A 55 -0.12 -0.52 -17.27
CA ALA A 55 -1.36 0.17 -17.65
C ALA A 55 -2.53 -0.78 -18.05
N THR A 56 -2.39 -2.08 -17.82
CA THR A 56 -3.40 -3.08 -18.12
C THR A 56 -4.44 -3.05 -17.02
N ARG A 57 -5.68 -2.72 -17.37
CA ARG A 57 -6.82 -2.87 -16.46
C ARG A 57 -6.95 -4.35 -16.11
N ILE A 58 -6.97 -4.66 -14.83
CA ILE A 58 -7.23 -6.01 -14.35
C ILE A 58 -8.73 -6.13 -14.18
N ASP A 59 -9.33 -7.07 -14.90
CA ASP A 59 -10.71 -7.47 -14.65
C ASP A 59 -10.75 -8.20 -13.30
N LEU A 60 -11.43 -7.59 -12.33
CA LEU A 60 -11.51 -8.08 -10.96
C LEU A 60 -12.93 -7.99 -10.45
N VAL A 61 -13.25 -8.87 -9.51
CA VAL A 61 -14.51 -8.83 -8.76
C VAL A 61 -14.16 -8.56 -7.30
N ALA A 62 -14.68 -7.45 -6.78
CA ALA A 62 -14.65 -7.15 -5.35
C ALA A 62 -16.00 -7.54 -4.75
N ALA A 63 -15.98 -8.49 -3.81
CA ALA A 63 -17.16 -8.88 -3.03
C ALA A 63 -17.04 -8.31 -1.62
N VAL A 64 -18.06 -7.57 -1.18
CA VAL A 64 -18.12 -7.01 0.18
C VAL A 64 -19.33 -7.61 0.88
N HIS A 65 -19.07 -8.36 1.94
CA HIS A 65 -20.11 -8.89 2.82
C HIS A 65 -20.24 -7.95 4.02
N SER A 66 -21.45 -7.42 4.24
CA SER A 66 -21.71 -6.47 5.31
C SER A 66 -23.00 -6.84 6.05
N ALA A 67 -22.98 -6.69 7.37
CA ALA A 67 -24.17 -6.81 8.21
C ALA A 67 -25.14 -5.62 8.05
N ARG A 68 -24.72 -4.53 7.39
CA ARG A 68 -25.51 -3.32 7.17
C ARG A 68 -25.52 -2.94 5.68
N PRO A 69 -26.57 -2.27 5.19
CA PRO A 69 -26.56 -1.69 3.86
C PRO A 69 -25.33 -0.81 3.66
N LEU A 70 -24.70 -0.93 2.50
CA LEU A 70 -23.56 -0.12 2.09
C LEU A 70 -23.86 0.52 0.74
N TYR A 71 -23.28 1.68 0.52
CA TYR A 71 -23.15 2.29 -0.79
C TYR A 71 -21.72 2.02 -1.29
N ALA A 72 -21.60 1.62 -2.55
CA ALA A 72 -20.30 1.40 -3.19
C ALA A 72 -20.34 1.97 -4.60
N GLU A 73 -19.26 2.64 -4.98
CA GLU A 73 -19.05 3.20 -6.31
C GLU A 73 -17.63 2.88 -6.79
N GLU A 74 -17.47 2.74 -8.11
CA GLU A 74 -16.15 2.61 -8.72
C GLU A 74 -15.57 4.02 -8.95
N VAL A 75 -14.46 4.32 -8.27
CA VAL A 75 -13.76 5.60 -8.38
C VAL A 75 -12.43 5.41 -9.11
N ARG A 76 -12.10 6.34 -10.01
CA ARG A 76 -10.79 6.37 -10.66
C ARG A 76 -9.81 7.18 -9.81
N PHE A 77 -8.67 6.57 -9.48
CA PHE A 77 -7.59 7.21 -8.74
C PHE A 77 -6.39 7.48 -9.64
N PRO A 78 -5.58 8.49 -9.32
CA PRO A 78 -4.28 8.69 -9.95
C PRO A 78 -3.32 7.55 -9.56
N ALA A 79 -2.31 7.28 -10.40
CA ALA A 79 -1.40 6.16 -10.22
C ALA A 79 -0.61 6.20 -8.89
N ASN A 80 -0.37 7.39 -8.33
CA ASN A 80 0.34 7.56 -7.07
C ASN A 80 -0.43 6.99 -5.86
N VAL A 81 -1.75 6.78 -5.95
CA VAL A 81 -2.54 6.23 -4.83
C VAL A 81 -2.00 4.88 -4.36
N ILE A 82 -1.46 4.07 -5.29
CA ILE A 82 -0.89 2.77 -4.96
C ILE A 82 0.40 2.98 -4.17
N THR A 83 1.25 3.92 -4.61
CA THR A 83 2.47 4.27 -3.88
C THR A 83 2.14 4.78 -2.47
N ASP A 84 1.18 5.70 -2.34
CA ASP A 84 0.73 6.24 -1.05
C ASP A 84 0.22 5.11 -0.13
N SER A 85 -0.56 4.17 -0.68
CA SER A 85 -1.05 3.00 0.04
C SER A 85 0.07 2.08 0.53
N LEU A 86 1.11 1.85 -0.28
CA LEU A 86 2.28 1.05 0.11
C LEU A 86 3.13 1.74 1.17
N ILE A 87 3.26 3.07 1.11
CA ILE A 87 3.92 3.87 2.17
C ILE A 87 3.16 3.71 3.48
N GLU A 88 1.86 3.94 3.49
CA GLU A 88 1.01 3.80 4.68
C GLU A 88 1.11 2.39 5.28
N MET A 89 1.14 1.36 4.43
CA MET A 89 1.34 -0.02 4.87
C MET A 89 2.70 -0.22 5.55
N ALA A 90 3.79 0.32 5.00
CA ALA A 90 5.12 0.24 5.60
C ALA A 90 5.25 1.09 6.87
N LEU A 91 4.60 2.24 6.94
CA LEU A 91 4.55 3.06 8.15
C LEU A 91 3.80 2.34 9.28
N LYS A 92 2.70 1.65 8.96
CA LYS A 92 1.85 0.96 9.93
C LYS A 92 2.40 -0.39 10.39
N GLU A 93 2.92 -1.20 9.47
CA GLU A 93 3.29 -2.59 9.74
C GLU A 93 4.79 -2.90 9.54
N GLY A 94 5.54 -1.98 8.94
CA GLY A 94 6.94 -2.22 8.61
C GLY A 94 7.84 -2.26 9.85
N TYR A 95 8.70 -3.27 9.91
CA TYR A 95 9.77 -3.36 10.89
C TYR A 95 10.84 -2.32 10.58
N ILE A 96 11.17 -1.50 11.58
CA ILE A 96 12.19 -0.46 11.45
C ILE A 96 13.58 -1.09 11.58
N HIS A 97 14.44 -0.81 10.62
CA HIS A 97 15.85 -1.14 10.65
C HIS A 97 16.67 0.15 10.56
N LYS A 98 17.40 0.48 11.63
CA LYS A 98 18.28 1.66 11.70
C LYS A 98 19.73 1.21 11.50
N THR A 99 20.26 1.41 10.30
CA THR A 99 21.64 1.02 9.94
C THR A 99 22.56 2.20 9.74
N LEU A 100 22.01 3.34 9.32
CA LEU A 100 22.75 4.56 9.04
C LEU A 100 22.03 5.74 9.68
N GLU A 101 22.78 6.58 10.39
CA GLU A 101 22.23 7.81 10.96
C GLU A 101 21.61 8.68 9.86
N GLY A 102 20.44 9.27 10.13
CA GLY A 102 19.67 10.02 9.12
C GLY A 102 19.02 9.16 8.03
N VAL A 103 18.99 7.84 8.20
CA VAL A 103 18.26 6.92 7.31
C VAL A 103 17.34 6.02 8.12
N VAL A 104 16.09 5.89 7.66
CA VAL A 104 15.13 4.96 8.26
C VAL A 104 14.69 3.97 7.19
N ALA A 105 15.05 2.70 7.36
CA ALA A 105 14.56 1.63 6.52
C ALA A 105 13.39 0.91 7.20
N ARG A 106 12.35 0.58 6.43
CA ARG A 106 11.20 -0.22 6.87
C ARG A 106 11.02 -1.39 5.92
N TYR A 107 10.90 -2.59 6.47
CA TYR A 107 10.63 -3.77 5.66
C TYR A 107 9.35 -4.49 6.09
N ILE A 108 8.64 -5.03 5.10
CA ILE A 108 7.50 -5.95 5.31
C ILE A 108 7.83 -7.26 4.61
N SER A 109 7.85 -8.34 5.39
CA SER A 109 7.94 -9.73 4.93
C SER A 109 6.63 -10.49 5.16
N ASP A 110 5.95 -10.15 6.25
CA ASP A 110 4.90 -10.98 6.80
C ASP A 110 3.63 -10.86 5.94
N ASP A 111 3.12 -12.02 5.50
CA ASP A 111 1.98 -12.10 4.59
C ASP A 111 2.16 -11.31 3.29
N PHE A 112 3.40 -11.09 2.83
CA PHE A 112 3.68 -10.30 1.63
C PHE A 112 4.11 -11.14 0.41
N CYS A 113 4.46 -12.42 0.57
CA CYS A 113 4.98 -13.29 -0.51
C CYS A 113 6.11 -12.59 -1.30
N GLY A 114 7.15 -12.21 -0.56
CA GLY A 114 8.26 -11.37 -1.02
C GLY A 114 8.59 -10.33 0.05
N HIS A 115 9.28 -9.26 -0.35
CA HIS A 115 9.62 -8.17 0.55
C HIS A 115 9.28 -6.81 -0.04
N LEU A 116 8.72 -5.94 0.79
CA LEU A 116 8.65 -4.50 0.55
C LEU A 116 9.72 -3.82 1.40
N LEU A 117 10.50 -2.94 0.80
CA LEU A 117 11.47 -2.09 1.48
C LEU A 117 11.16 -0.63 1.15
N ILE A 118 10.99 0.20 2.18
CA ILE A 118 10.93 1.66 2.07
C ILE A 118 12.13 2.23 2.82
N VAL A 119 12.79 3.22 2.21
CA VAL A 119 13.96 3.89 2.79
C VAL A 119 13.71 5.39 2.79
N ASP A 120 13.58 5.96 3.98
CA ASP A 120 13.51 7.41 4.19
C ASP A 120 14.92 7.96 4.31
N ASN A 121 15.30 8.83 3.38
CA ASN A 121 16.55 9.58 3.44
C ASN A 121 16.31 10.95 4.07
N LEU A 122 16.82 11.16 5.29
CA LEU A 122 16.66 12.42 6.02
C LEU A 122 17.83 13.38 5.80
N HIS A 123 18.81 13.02 4.98
CA HIS A 123 19.93 13.90 4.64
C HIS A 123 19.54 14.87 3.52
N GLU A 124 19.70 16.16 3.79
CA GLU A 124 19.60 17.19 2.75
C GLU A 124 20.72 17.04 1.73
N ASN A 125 20.40 17.16 0.43
CA ASN A 125 21.34 17.14 -0.69
C ASN A 125 22.27 15.92 -0.76
N LYS A 126 21.86 14.78 -0.18
CA LYS A 126 22.59 13.50 -0.32
C LYS A 126 21.72 12.46 -0.98
N TYR A 127 22.37 11.54 -1.69
CA TYR A 127 21.73 10.40 -2.32
C TYR A 127 22.10 9.13 -1.56
N LEU A 128 21.13 8.23 -1.39
CA LEU A 128 21.38 6.89 -0.89
C LEU A 128 21.46 5.94 -2.07
N HIS A 129 22.61 5.27 -2.19
CA HIS A 129 22.72 4.13 -3.10
C HIS A 129 22.22 2.88 -2.37
N VAL A 130 21.04 2.41 -2.75
CA VAL A 130 20.46 1.18 -2.21
C VAL A 130 20.85 0.03 -3.14
N SER A 131 21.83 -0.78 -2.71
CA SER A 131 22.19 -2.03 -3.40
C SER A 131 21.42 -3.18 -2.78
N VAL A 132 20.62 -3.89 -3.58
CA VAL A 132 19.78 -4.98 -3.09
C VAL A 132 19.91 -6.20 -4.00
N LEU A 133 20.09 -7.37 -3.39
CA LEU A 133 20.28 -8.63 -4.13
C LEU A 133 18.94 -9.28 -4.57
N TYR A 134 17.82 -9.08 -3.84
CA TYR A 134 16.54 -9.77 -4.10
C TYR A 134 15.26 -9.07 -3.55
N PHE A 135 14.97 -7.81 -3.91
CA PHE A 135 13.72 -7.14 -3.47
C PHE A 135 12.95 -6.50 -4.62
N LEU A 136 11.62 -6.44 -4.49
CA LEU A 136 10.79 -5.57 -5.31
C LEU A 136 10.95 -4.15 -4.74
N LEU A 137 11.84 -3.36 -5.33
CA LEU A 137 11.99 -1.95 -4.95
C LEU A 137 10.75 -1.19 -5.42
N ALA A 138 9.92 -0.70 -4.50
CA ALA A 138 9.14 0.48 -4.79
C ALA A 138 10.12 1.66 -4.75
N ALA A 139 10.83 1.88 -5.86
CA ALA A 139 11.67 3.05 -6.04
C ALA A 139 10.74 4.28 -6.05
N MET A 140 10.53 4.89 -4.88
CA MET A 140 9.96 6.22 -4.82
C MET A 140 10.99 7.18 -5.37
N HIS A 141 10.64 7.84 -6.46
CA HIS A 141 11.34 9.02 -6.94
C HIS A 141 11.49 10.03 -5.79
N PHE A 142 12.73 10.28 -5.37
CA PHE A 142 13.05 11.39 -4.49
C PHE A 142 12.90 12.69 -5.28
N TYR A 143 11.91 13.50 -4.94
CA TYR A 143 11.95 14.93 -5.26
C TYR A 143 12.89 15.60 -4.25
N VAL A 144 13.97 16.16 -4.78
CA VAL A 144 14.76 17.19 -4.09
C VAL A 144 13.85 18.42 -4.00
N VAL A 145 13.64 18.94 -2.79
CA VAL A 145 13.32 20.36 -2.61
C VAL A 145 14.63 21.10 -2.41
#